data_AF-A0A1A8GRW8-F1
#
_entry.id   AF-A0A1A8GRW8-F1
#
_cell.length_a   1.000
_cell.length_b   1.000
_cell.length_c   1.000
_cell.angle_alpha   90.00
_cell.angle_beta   90.00
_cell.angle_gamma   90.00
#
_symmetry.space_group_name_H-M   'P 1'
#
loop_
_entity.id
_entity.type
_entity.pdbx_description
1 polymer ?
#
loop_
_entity_poly.entity_id
_entity_poly.type
_entity_poly.pdbx_seq_one_letter_code
_entity_poly.pdbx_strand_id
1 'polypeptide(L)' 'MIHSLFLINHTGDIFLEKHWKSVISRSVCDYFFEAKEKAEDPENVPPVLYTPHHYLVSIYRGKLFFLSV' A
#
# COMPACT_ATOMS: atom_id res chain seq x y z
N MET A 1 6.83 4.65 -14.05
CA MET A 1 6.42 3.26 -14.34
C MET A 1 6.46 2.48 -13.03
N ILE A 2 5.37 1.83 -12.65
CA ILE A 2 5.15 1.18 -11.35
C ILE A 2 6.20 0.08 -11.11
N HIS A 3 6.82 0.03 -9.93
CA HIS A 3 7.71 -1.06 -9.54
C HIS A 3 6.91 -2.27 -9.10
N SER A 4 5.96 -2.08 -8.20
CA SER A 4 5.16 -3.14 -7.59
C SER A 4 3.76 -2.66 -7.24
N LEU A 5 2.80 -3.58 -7.19
CA LEU A 5 1.43 -3.37 -6.77
C LEU A 5 1.05 -4.46 -5.78
N PHE A 6 0.53 -4.05 -4.62
CA PHE A 6 0.00 -4.93 -3.59
C PHE A 6 -1.50 -4.67 -3.45
N LEU A 7 -2.30 -5.74 -3.41
CA LEU A 7 -3.71 -5.67 -3.06
C LEU A 7 -3.89 -6.15 -1.64
N ILE A 8 -4.48 -5.30 -0.82
CA ILE A 8 -4.67 -5.53 0.61
C ILE A 8 -6.17 -5.55 0.87
N ASN A 9 -6.64 -6.60 1.55
CA ASN A 9 -8.05 -6.71 1.92
C ASN A 9 -8.38 -5.86 3.17
N HIS A 10 -9.64 -5.91 3.61
CA HIS A 10 -10.09 -5.15 4.78
C HIS A 10 -9.46 -5.64 6.10
N THR A 11 -9.10 -6.92 6.21
CA THR A 11 -8.42 -7.50 7.38
C THR A 11 -6.92 -7.17 7.44
N GLY A 12 -6.34 -6.66 6.36
CA GLY A 12 -4.92 -6.30 6.27
C GLY A 12 -4.04 -7.32 5.54
N ASP A 13 -4.61 -8.41 5.02
CA ASP A 13 -3.85 -9.42 4.30
C ASP A 13 -3.51 -8.96 2.88
N ILE A 14 -2.23 -9.10 2.52
CA ILE A 14 -1.76 -8.99 1.14
C ILE A 14 -2.07 -10.32 0.45
N PHE A 15 -3.13 -10.34 -0.36
CA PHE A 15 -3.56 -11.56 -1.06
C PHE A 15 -3.08 -11.62 -2.51
N LEU A 16 -2.62 -10.50 -3.06
CA LEU A 16 -2.02 -10.43 -4.40
C LEU A 16 -0.90 -9.40 -4.43
N GLU A 17 0.21 -9.77 -5.05
CA GLU A 17 1.30 -8.87 -5.37
C GLU A 17 1.76 -9.08 -6.81
N LYS A 18 2.10 -7.99 -7.49
CA LYS A 18 2.65 -8.00 -8.84
C LYS A 18 3.85 -7.07 -8.89
N HIS A 19 4.97 -7.60 -9.37
CA HIS A 19 6.21 -6.86 -9.58
C HIS A 19 6.47 -6.71 -11.09
N TRP A 20 6.86 -5.50 -11.52
CA TRP A 20 7.19 -5.22 -12.93
C TRP A 20 8.67 -4.93 -13.18
N LYS A 21 9.40 -4.34 -12.21
CA LYS A 21 10.83 -4.03 -12.37
C LYS A 21 11.73 -4.94 -11.54
N SER A 22 11.53 -4.93 -10.23
CA SER A 22 12.27 -5.75 -9.26
C SER A 22 11.30 -6.26 -8.21
N VAL A 23 11.66 -7.35 -7.55
CA VAL A 23 10.94 -7.81 -6.36
C VAL A 23 11.12 -6.77 -5.26
N ILE A 24 10.01 -6.30 -4.71
CA ILE A 24 9.98 -5.38 -3.56
C ILE A 24 9.48 -6.19 -2.36
N SER A 25 10.21 -6.12 -1.25
CA SER A 25 9.83 -6.78 0.00
C SER A 25 8.49 -6.24 0.51
N ARG A 26 7.64 -7.13 1.05
CA ARG A 26 6.38 -6.75 1.70
C ARG A 26 6.57 -5.81 2.89
N SER A 27 7.77 -5.75 3.47
CA SER A 27 8.09 -4.79 4.54
C SER A 27 7.94 -3.32 4.09
N VAL A 28 7.90 -3.04 2.78
CA VAL A 28 7.56 -1.70 2.30
C VAL A 28 6.11 -1.30 2.66
N CYS A 29 5.21 -2.28 2.81
CA CYS A 29 3.82 -2.04 3.18
C CYS A 29 3.67 -1.66 4.67
N ASP A 30 4.70 -1.87 5.50
CA ASP A 30 4.64 -1.54 6.93
C ASP A 30 4.40 -0.04 7.14
N TYR A 31 4.99 0.82 6.30
CA TYR A 31 4.73 2.26 6.30
C TYR A 31 3.27 2.60 5.97
N PHE A 32 2.64 1.82 5.09
CA PHE A 32 1.23 1.99 4.76
C PHE A 32 0.33 1.51 5.91
N PHE A 33 0.66 0.39 6.56
CA PHE A 33 -0.10 -0.10 7.70
C PHE A 33 -0.03 0.86 8.89
N GLU A 34 1.13 1.44 9.18
CA GLU A 34 1.28 2.48 10.21
C GLU A 34 0.41 3.71 9.92
N ALA A 35 0.37 4.16 8.65
CA ALA A 35 -0.49 5.28 8.25
C ALA A 35 -1.99 4.93 8.37
N LYS A 36 -2.37 3.70 8.03
CA LYS A 36 -3.74 3.19 8.16
C LYS A 36 -4.17 3.10 9.62
N GLU A 37 -3.30 2.65 10.52
CA GLU A 37 -3.60 2.58 11.96
C GLU A 37 -3.84 3.96 12.60
N LYS A 38 -3.18 5.00 12.07
CA LYS A 38 -3.35 6.39 12.52
C LYS A 38 -4.60 7.06 11.95
N ALA A 39 -5.19 6.50 10.90
CA ALA A 39 -6.40 7.04 10.27
C ALA A 39 -7.65 6.49 10.98
N GLU A 40 -8.60 7.37 11.31
CA GLU A 40 -9.88 6.95 11.89
C GLU A 40 -10.70 6.09 10.92
N ASP A 41 -10.63 6.42 9.63
CA ASP A 41 -11.29 5.70 8.53
C ASP A 41 -10.29 5.34 7.42
N PRO A 42 -10.50 4.23 6.69
CA PRO A 42 -9.69 3.85 5.54
C PRO A 42 -9.59 4.92 4.44
N GLU A 43 -10.62 5.75 4.30
CA GLU A 43 -10.66 6.84 3.32
C GLU A 43 -9.80 8.05 3.73
N ASN A 44 -9.44 8.15 5.01
CA ASN A 44 -8.60 9.22 5.56
C ASN A 44 -7.10 8.91 5.45
N VAL A 45 -6.71 7.75 4.92
CA VAL A 45 -5.31 7.43 4.66
C VAL A 45 -4.79 8.30 3.53
N PRO A 46 -3.66 9.01 3.70
CA PRO A 46 -3.10 9.85 2.64
C PRO A 46 -2.85 9.02 1.37
N PRO A 47 -3.26 9.50 0.18
CA PRO A 47 -3.12 8.74 -1.06
C PRO A 47 -1.66 8.57 -1.50
N VAL A 48 -0.75 9.37 -0.95
CA VAL A 48 0.68 9.26 -1.18
C VAL A 48 1.41 9.30 0.15
N LEU A 49 2.26 8.30 0.42
CA LEU A 49 3.14 8.24 1.59
C LEU A 49 4.59 8.28 1.13
N TYR A 50 5.36 9.17 1.73
CA TYR A 50 6.80 9.23 1.53
C TYR A 50 7.50 8.26 2.48
N THR A 51 8.39 7.44 1.92
CA THR A 51 9.28 6.54 2.68
C THR A 51 10.73 6.83 2.27
N PRO A 52 11.75 6.34 3.02
CA PRO A 52 13.15 6.66 2.72
C PRO A 52 13.60 6.36 1.29
N HIS A 53 13.03 5.34 0.64
CA HIS A 53 13.48 4.86 -0.68
C HIS A 53 12.37 4.77 -1.74
N HIS A 54 11.09 4.85 -1.32
CA HIS A 54 9.95 4.68 -2.20
C HIS A 54 8.86 5.71 -1.92
N TYR A 55 8.06 5.98 -2.96
CA TYR A 55 6.76 6.61 -2.78
C TYR A 55 5.71 5.52 -2.83
N LEU A 56 4.84 5.48 -1.82
CA LEU A 56 3.69 4.61 -1.84
C LEU A 56 2.49 5.42 -2.32
N VAL A 57 1.79 4.92 -3.32
CA VAL A 57 0.53 5.51 -3.78
C VAL A 57 -0.58 4.51 -3.49
N SER A 58 -1.58 4.91 -2.72
CA SER A 58 -2.68 4.05 -2.31
C SER A 58 -4.03 4.57 -2.75
N ILE A 59 -4.89 3.66 -3.20
CA ILE A 59 -6.30 3.92 -3.46
C ILE A 59 -7.14 2.94 -2.62
N TYR A 60 -8.16 3.44 -1.93
CA TYR A 60 -9.17 2.62 -1.28
C TYR A 60 -10.42 2.54 -2.16
N ARG A 61 -10.82 1.34 -2.58
CA ARG A 61 -12.03 1.12 -3.38
C ARG A 61 -12.60 -0.27 -3.14
N GLY A 62 -13.90 -0.35 -2.88
CA GLY A 62 -14.58 -1.64 -2.71
C GLY A 62 -14.03 -2.46 -1.53
N LYS A 63 -13.65 -1.79 -0.43
CA LYS A 63 -13.02 -2.40 0.75
C LYS A 63 -11.66 -3.05 0.49
N LEU A 64 -10.99 -2.64 -0.59
CA LEU A 64 -9.64 -3.07 -0.95
C LEU A 64 -8.73 -1.84 -1.04
N PHE A 65 -7.48 -2.03 -0.61
CA PHE A 65 -6.42 -1.09 -0.92
C PHE A 65 -5.58 -1.60 -2.10
N PHE A 66 -5.31 -0.69 -3.02
CA PHE A 66 -4.38 -0.87 -4.13
C PHE A 66 -3.16 -0.01 -3.83
N LEU A 67 -2.06 -0.65 -3.45
CA LEU A 67 -0.84 0.03 -3.00
C LEU A 67 0.25 -0.15 -4.06
N SER A 68 0.60 0.92 -4.77
CA SER A 68 1.70 0.90 -5.72
C SER A 68 2.98 1.50 -5.15
N VAL A 69 4.11 0.96 -5.57
CA VAL A 69 5.49 1.39 -5.27
C VAL A 69 6.18 1.87 -6.55
#